data_AF-A0A956VSR0-F1
#
_entry.id   AF-A0A956VSR0-F1
#
_cell.length_a   1.000
_cell.length_b   1.000
_cell.length_c   1.000
_cell.angle_alpha   90.00
_cell.angle_beta   90.00
_cell.angle_gamma   90.00
#
_symmetry.space_group_name_H-M   'P 1'
#
loop_
_entity.id
_entity.type
_entity.pdbx_description
1 polymer ?
#
loop_
_entity_poly.entity_id
_entity_poly.type
_entity_poly.pdbx_seq_one_letter_code
_entity_poly.pdbx_strand_id
1 'polypeptide(L)'
;MADINWRGDGTVADGVREREFEIQGARDTITGVMWSPEGGVPANSPLVLIGHGGGGNKKAPSIVPTGRGFVLEHGIPAVAIDAPGHGERGGVAGRSPEYYALWADSEVMTDNANADWSLVLTSLLETGWFDPERVGWSGMSMGSLIGVPYVASEPRIKVAALGLCGTAGSTPSRSSIGGLL
;
A
#
# COMPACT_ATOMS: atom_id res chain seq x y z
N MET A 1 -8.33 -17.88 1.77
CA MET A 1 -7.33 -17.26 2.66
C MET A 1 -5.99 -17.39 1.97
N ALA A 2 -5.17 -16.34 1.95
CA ALA A 2 -3.91 -16.35 1.20
C ALA A 2 -2.75 -16.20 2.18
N ASP A 3 -1.86 -17.19 2.20
CA ASP A 3 -0.68 -17.19 3.04
C ASP A 3 0.31 -16.12 2.59
N ILE A 4 0.99 -15.51 3.56
CA ILE A 4 2.09 -14.58 3.29
C ILE A 4 3.35 -15.39 3.03
N ASN A 5 3.83 -15.37 1.79
CA ASN A 5 5.11 -15.94 1.42
C ASN A 5 6.23 -14.91 1.62
N TRP A 6 6.92 -14.98 2.77
CA TRP A 6 8.03 -14.08 3.09
C TRP A 6 9.29 -14.43 2.30
N ARG A 7 9.88 -13.45 1.62
CA ARG A 7 11.10 -13.62 0.84
C ARG A 7 12.35 -13.51 1.72
N GLY A 8 12.98 -14.65 2.01
CA GLY A 8 14.18 -14.73 2.86
C GLY A 8 13.94 -14.11 4.24
N ASP A 9 15.00 -13.75 4.97
CA ASP A 9 14.90 -13.14 6.31
C ASP A 9 14.83 -11.60 6.30
N GLY A 10 14.89 -11.01 5.10
CA GLY A 10 14.99 -9.57 4.90
C GLY A 10 16.39 -9.02 5.22
N THR A 11 16.52 -7.69 5.18
CA THR A 11 17.74 -6.98 5.56
C THR A 11 17.49 -6.18 6.83
N VAL A 12 18.54 -5.96 7.63
CA VAL A 12 18.47 -5.15 8.85
C VAL A 12 19.43 -3.99 8.72
N ALA A 13 18.94 -2.78 8.96
CA ALA A 13 19.75 -1.57 9.02
C ALA A 13 19.13 -0.58 10.01
N ASP A 14 19.95 -0.05 10.93
CA ASP A 14 19.55 0.90 11.98
C ASP A 14 18.41 0.39 12.87
N GLY A 15 18.42 -0.90 13.22
CA GLY A 15 17.37 -1.51 14.05
C GLY A 15 16.03 -1.71 13.32
N VAL A 16 15.96 -1.47 12.00
CA VAL A 16 14.79 -1.74 11.17
C VAL A 16 15.06 -2.93 10.28
N ARG A 17 14.16 -3.91 10.32
CA ARG A 17 14.09 -5.01 9.36
C ARG A 17 13.22 -4.60 8.18
N GLU A 18 13.76 -4.71 6.97
CA GLU A 18 13.01 -4.62 5.72
C GLU A 18 12.87 -6.03 5.13
N ARG A 19 11.64 -6.51 4.97
CA ARG A 19 11.38 -7.87 4.47
C ARG A 19 10.29 -7.84 3.39
N GLU A 20 10.64 -8.36 2.22
CA GLU A 20 9.70 -8.50 1.12
C GLU A 20 8.80 -9.72 1.32
N PHE A 21 7.60 -9.66 0.78
CA PHE A 21 6.64 -10.75 0.81
C PHE A 21 5.81 -10.81 -0.47
N GLU A 22 5.18 -11.95 -0.67
CA GLU A 22 4.21 -12.19 -1.72
C GLU A 22 2.91 -12.74 -1.12
N ILE A 23 1.79 -12.35 -1.71
CA ILE A 23 0.49 -12.95 -1.45
C ILE A 23 -0.15 -13.27 -2.80
N GLN A 24 -0.65 -14.50 -2.96
CA GLN A 24 -1.39 -14.86 -4.16
C GLN A 24 -2.73 -14.11 -4.18
N GLY A 25 -2.83 -13.09 -5.04
CA GLY A 25 -4.07 -12.39 -5.33
C GLY A 25 -4.95 -13.17 -6.30
N ALA A 26 -6.18 -12.68 -6.49
CA ALA A 26 -7.12 -13.30 -7.43
C ALA A 26 -6.72 -13.16 -8.90
N ARG A 27 -5.89 -12.14 -9.23
CA ARG A 27 -5.50 -11.80 -10.60
C ARG A 27 -4.03 -12.13 -10.89
N ASP A 28 -3.17 -11.85 -9.92
CA ASP A 28 -1.73 -11.97 -10.00
C ASP A 28 -1.14 -12.08 -8.59
N THR A 29 0.19 -12.17 -8.49
CA THR A 29 0.90 -12.14 -7.21
C THR A 29 1.04 -10.70 -6.73
N ILE A 30 0.49 -10.39 -5.55
CA ILE A 30 0.70 -9.11 -4.88
C ILE A 30 2.08 -9.16 -4.23
N THR A 31 2.96 -8.25 -4.63
CA THR A 31 4.30 -8.13 -4.03
C THR A 31 4.32 -6.96 -3.06
N GLY A 32 4.91 -7.18 -1.89
CA GLY A 32 4.94 -6.23 -0.80
C GLY A 32 6.26 -6.19 -0.07
N VAL A 33 6.42 -5.18 0.76
CA VAL A 33 7.55 -5.01 1.67
C VAL A 33 7.01 -4.53 3.01
N MET A 34 7.54 -5.11 4.08
CA MET A 34 7.27 -4.71 5.45
C MET A 34 8.55 -4.14 6.07
N TRP A 35 8.43 -3.01 6.75
CA TRP A 35 9.40 -2.50 7.69
C TRP A 35 8.91 -2.77 9.11
N SER A 36 9.75 -3.38 9.94
CA SER A 36 9.45 -3.66 11.35
C SER A 36 10.68 -3.47 12.23
N PRO A 37 10.54 -3.41 13.56
CA PRO A 37 11.69 -3.48 14.45
C PRO A 37 12.53 -4.75 14.21
N GLU A 38 13.86 -4.66 14.35
CA GLU A 38 14.80 -5.77 14.13
C GLU A 38 14.46 -7.00 15.00
N GLY A 39 14.07 -6.76 16.25
CA GLY A 39 13.67 -7.76 17.24
C GLY A 39 12.31 -8.42 16.97
N GLY A 40 11.65 -8.06 15.87
CA GLY A 40 10.35 -8.58 15.48
C GLY A 40 9.21 -7.59 15.73
N VAL A 41 8.01 -7.94 15.28
CA VAL A 41 6.79 -7.15 15.50
C VAL A 41 6.28 -7.43 16.91
N PRO A 42 6.17 -6.41 17.79
CA PRO A 42 5.53 -6.57 19.10
C PRO A 42 4.08 -7.06 18.98
N ALA A 43 3.60 -7.79 19.99
CA ALA A 43 2.20 -8.21 20.03
C ALA A 43 1.26 -7.00 20.08
N ASN A 44 0.13 -7.07 19.36
CA ASN A 44 -0.85 -5.98 19.24
C ASN A 44 -0.25 -4.66 18.73
N SER A 45 0.73 -4.75 17.82
CA SER A 45 1.32 -3.57 17.21
C SER A 45 0.29 -2.82 16.36
N PRO A 46 0.32 -1.46 16.37
CA PRO A 46 -0.34 -0.71 15.30
C PRO A 46 0.32 -1.03 13.96
N LEU A 47 -0.39 -0.76 12.85
CA LEU A 47 0.12 -0.99 11.50
C LEU A 47 -0.16 0.23 10.62
N VAL A 48 0.82 0.64 9.81
CA VAL A 48 0.61 1.64 8.76
C VAL A 48 0.73 1.01 7.38
N LEU A 49 -0.29 1.20 6.56
CA LEU A 49 -0.29 0.86 5.15
C LEU A 49 0.14 2.09 4.33
N ILE A 50 1.07 1.90 3.40
CA ILE A 50 1.66 2.97 2.60
C ILE A 50 1.34 2.79 1.11
N GLY A 51 0.52 3.70 0.57
CA GLY A 51 0.22 3.77 -0.86
C GLY A 51 1.31 4.54 -1.61
N HIS A 52 1.97 3.91 -2.57
CA HIS A 52 3.03 4.57 -3.35
C HIS A 52 2.50 5.55 -4.40
N GLY A 53 3.35 6.51 -4.78
CA GLY A 53 3.05 7.48 -5.83
C GLY A 53 3.14 6.90 -7.25
N GLY A 54 2.58 7.65 -8.21
CA GLY A 54 2.55 7.26 -9.62
C GLY A 54 3.91 7.11 -10.26
N GLY A 55 4.08 6.07 -11.08
CA GLY A 55 5.35 5.75 -11.72
C GLY A 55 6.43 5.21 -10.76
N GLY A 56 6.08 5.03 -9.49
CA GLY A 56 6.90 4.38 -8.48
C GLY A 56 6.53 2.92 -8.26
N ASN A 57 6.97 2.40 -7.12
CA ASN A 57 6.74 1.05 -6.64
C ASN A 57 6.83 1.03 -5.10
N LYS A 58 6.63 -0.14 -4.49
CA LYS A 58 6.67 -0.37 -3.04
C LYS A 58 7.98 0.05 -2.36
N LYS A 59 9.09 0.18 -3.09
CA LYS A 59 10.41 0.64 -2.61
C LYS A 59 10.88 1.91 -3.31
N ALA A 60 9.95 2.73 -3.81
CA ALA A 60 10.31 4.02 -4.39
C ALA A 60 11.04 4.92 -3.37
N PRO A 61 11.87 5.88 -3.83
CA PRO A 61 12.70 6.72 -2.95
C PRO A 61 11.93 7.52 -1.88
N SER A 62 10.64 7.79 -2.08
CA SER A 62 9.78 8.42 -1.07
C SER A 62 9.17 7.42 -0.07
N ILE A 63 9.08 6.14 -0.44
CA ILE A 63 8.39 5.10 0.34
C ILE A 63 9.33 4.47 1.36
N VAL A 64 10.55 4.12 0.97
CA VAL A 64 11.52 3.50 1.89
C VAL A 64 11.80 4.39 3.11
N PRO A 65 12.10 5.70 2.97
CA PRO A 65 12.28 6.56 4.14
C PRO A 65 11.02 6.71 4.99
N THR A 66 9.84 6.76 4.37
CA THR A 66 8.55 6.86 5.08
C THR A 66 8.30 5.60 5.92
N GLY A 67 8.47 4.40 5.33
CA GLY A 67 8.29 3.13 6.03
C GLY A 67 9.29 2.94 7.17
N ARG A 68 10.57 3.28 6.94
CA ARG A 68 11.60 3.27 7.99
C ARG A 68 11.30 4.28 9.09
N GLY A 69 10.82 5.48 8.74
CA GLY A 69 10.50 6.55 9.69
C GLY A 69 9.44 6.14 10.72
N PHE A 70 8.36 5.48 10.28
CA PHE A 70 7.35 4.94 11.21
C PHE A 70 7.93 3.97 12.24
N VAL A 71 8.89 3.14 11.83
CA VAL A 71 9.57 2.22 12.75
C VAL A 71 10.54 2.95 13.66
N LEU A 72 11.42 3.79 13.11
CA LEU A 72 12.48 4.48 13.86
C LEU A 72 11.94 5.48 14.87
N GLU A 73 10.91 6.25 14.50
CA GLU A 73 10.40 7.36 15.32
C GLU A 73 9.27 6.93 16.25
N HIS A 74 8.54 5.88 15.89
CA HIS A 74 7.30 5.50 16.58
C HIS A 74 7.19 4.02 16.92
N GLY A 75 8.12 3.17 16.47
CA GLY A 75 8.04 1.72 16.65
C GLY A 75 6.87 1.07 15.94
N ILE A 76 6.31 1.73 14.91
CA ILE A 76 5.12 1.27 14.19
C ILE A 76 5.57 0.54 12.92
N PRO A 77 5.28 -0.77 12.78
CA PRO A 77 5.46 -1.48 11.53
C PRO A 77 4.71 -0.82 10.37
N ALA A 78 5.34 -0.83 9.20
CA ALA A 78 4.78 -0.24 7.99
C ALA A 78 4.85 -1.21 6.82
N VAL A 79 3.84 -1.19 5.94
CA VAL A 79 3.75 -2.06 4.78
C VAL A 79 3.45 -1.24 3.53
N ALA A 80 4.17 -1.52 2.43
CA ALA A 80 3.84 -1.04 1.09
C ALA A 80 3.68 -2.23 0.15
N ILE A 81 2.75 -2.14 -0.81
CA ILE A 81 2.61 -3.10 -1.90
C ILE A 81 2.77 -2.42 -3.26
N ASP A 82 3.17 -3.18 -4.26
CA ASP A 82 3.10 -2.72 -5.64
C ASP A 82 1.63 -2.66 -6.08
N ALA A 83 1.18 -1.48 -6.50
CA ALA A 83 -0.14 -1.32 -7.12
C ALA A 83 -0.24 -2.16 -8.41
N PRO A 84 -1.46 -2.50 -8.86
CA PRO A 84 -1.63 -3.18 -10.14
C PRO A 84 -0.86 -2.47 -11.28
N GLY A 85 -0.11 -3.22 -12.08
CA GLY A 85 0.69 -2.69 -13.19
C GLY A 85 1.92 -1.86 -12.79
N HIS A 86 2.35 -1.91 -11.53
CA HIS A 86 3.52 -1.20 -11.01
C HIS A 86 4.56 -2.15 -10.42
N GLY A 87 5.81 -1.67 -10.31
CA GLY A 87 6.91 -2.43 -9.72
C GLY A 87 7.08 -3.82 -10.33
N GLU A 88 7.09 -4.84 -9.47
CA GLU A 88 7.24 -6.24 -9.90
C GLU A 88 5.99 -6.82 -10.56
N ARG A 89 4.86 -6.10 -10.55
CA ARG A 89 3.59 -6.52 -11.15
C ARG A 89 3.43 -6.01 -12.59
N GLY A 90 4.54 -5.97 -13.34
CA GLY A 90 4.56 -5.53 -14.74
C GLY A 90 4.58 -4.00 -14.91
N GLY A 91 5.46 -3.32 -14.16
CA GLY A 91 5.63 -1.86 -14.20
C GLY A 91 5.60 -1.24 -15.59
N VAL A 92 4.56 -0.44 -15.86
CA VAL A 92 4.51 0.42 -17.05
C VAL A 92 5.53 1.57 -16.93
N ALA A 93 6.26 1.84 -18.02
CA ALA A 93 7.18 2.97 -18.06
C ALA A 93 6.40 4.28 -17.82
N GLY A 94 6.87 5.10 -16.87
CA GLY A 94 6.20 6.34 -16.51
C GLY A 94 5.94 7.22 -17.74
N ARG A 95 4.70 7.70 -17.89
CA ARG A 95 4.24 8.58 -18.99
C ARG A 95 4.19 7.93 -20.38
N SER A 96 4.22 6.61 -20.49
CA SER A 96 3.89 5.92 -21.76
C SER A 96 2.38 5.92 -22.03
N PRO A 97 1.92 5.63 -23.26
CA PRO A 97 0.49 5.42 -23.54
C PRO A 97 -0.14 4.34 -22.65
N GLU A 98 0.58 3.26 -22.38
CA GLU A 98 0.16 2.17 -21.51
C GLU A 98 0.03 2.63 -20.05
N TYR A 99 0.92 3.52 -19.60
CA TYR A 99 0.78 4.17 -18.30
C TYR A 99 -0.52 4.98 -18.21
N TYR A 100 -0.82 5.80 -19.21
CA TYR A 100 -2.06 6.57 -19.18
C TYR A 100 -3.31 5.70 -19.31
N ALA A 101 -3.25 4.62 -20.08
CA ALA A 101 -4.34 3.65 -20.18
C ALA A 101 -4.61 2.94 -18.85
N LEU A 102 -3.55 2.47 -18.18
CA LEU A 102 -3.63 1.91 -16.83
C LEU A 102 -4.25 2.91 -15.84
N TRP A 103 -3.82 4.18 -15.91
CA TRP A 103 -4.32 5.24 -15.04
C TRP A 103 -5.78 5.62 -15.29
N ALA A 104 -6.26 5.51 -16.53
CA ALA A 104 -7.64 5.79 -16.88
C ALA A 104 -8.59 4.63 -16.51
N ASP A 105 -8.05 3.43 -16.28
CA ASP A 105 -8.83 2.26 -15.93
C ASP A 105 -9.23 2.26 -14.45
N SER A 106 -10.49 2.62 -14.18
CA SER A 106 -11.03 2.65 -12.82
C SER A 106 -11.16 1.26 -12.19
N GLU A 107 -11.38 0.20 -12.99
CA GLU A 107 -11.42 -1.16 -12.44
C GLU A 107 -10.04 -1.52 -11.88
N VAL A 108 -8.98 -1.18 -12.61
CA VAL A 108 -7.61 -1.49 -12.18
C VAL A 108 -7.13 -0.57 -11.04
N MET A 109 -7.31 0.74 -11.16
CA MET A 109 -6.79 1.72 -10.19
C MET A 109 -7.66 1.91 -8.94
N THR A 110 -8.89 1.38 -8.93
CA THR A 110 -9.77 1.44 -7.75
C THR A 110 -10.16 0.05 -7.29
N ASP A 111 -10.95 -0.69 -8.06
CA ASP A 111 -11.58 -1.93 -7.58
C ASP A 111 -10.53 -3.01 -7.30
N ASN A 112 -9.59 -3.21 -8.22
CA ASN A 112 -8.50 -4.17 -8.07
C ASN A 112 -7.53 -3.77 -6.95
N ALA A 113 -7.16 -2.48 -6.91
CA ALA A 113 -6.28 -1.97 -5.86
C ALA A 113 -6.91 -2.12 -4.46
N ASN A 114 -8.20 -1.80 -4.30
CA ASN A 114 -8.93 -1.99 -3.04
C ASN A 114 -8.98 -3.47 -2.64
N ALA A 115 -9.29 -4.36 -3.58
CA ALA A 115 -9.33 -5.80 -3.32
C ALA A 115 -7.96 -6.34 -2.88
N ASP A 116 -6.87 -5.87 -3.50
CA ASP A 116 -5.51 -6.26 -3.12
C ASP A 116 -5.18 -5.79 -1.70
N TRP A 117 -5.45 -4.53 -1.37
CA TRP A 117 -5.20 -4.00 -0.03
C TRP A 117 -6.04 -4.68 1.05
N SER A 118 -7.31 -4.98 0.78
CA SER A 118 -8.17 -5.73 1.70
C SER A 118 -7.64 -7.15 1.95
N LEU A 119 -7.12 -7.81 0.91
CA LEU A 119 -6.51 -9.13 1.06
C LEU A 119 -5.23 -9.04 1.90
N VAL A 120 -4.34 -8.11 1.58
CA VAL A 120 -3.08 -7.88 2.31
C VAL A 120 -3.33 -7.57 3.78
N LEU A 121 -4.25 -6.65 4.07
CA LEU A 121 -4.59 -6.30 5.45
C LEU A 121 -5.15 -7.50 6.22
N THR A 122 -6.02 -8.28 5.58
CA THR A 122 -6.58 -9.49 6.21
C THR A 122 -5.50 -10.50 6.52
N SER A 123 -4.65 -10.85 5.55
CA SER A 123 -3.54 -11.78 5.75
C SER A 123 -2.56 -11.31 6.83
N LEU A 124 -2.28 -9.99 6.90
CA LEU A 124 -1.42 -9.42 7.94
C LEU A 124 -2.06 -9.54 9.32
N LEU A 125 -3.35 -9.23 9.47
CA LEU A 125 -4.05 -9.35 10.75
C LEU A 125 -4.14 -10.81 11.24
N GLU A 126 -4.27 -11.77 10.33
CA GLU A 126 -4.32 -13.21 10.64
C GLU A 126 -3.00 -13.75 11.21
N THR A 127 -1.87 -13.03 11.05
CA THR A 127 -0.61 -13.37 11.74
C THR A 127 -0.70 -13.23 13.26
N GLY A 128 -1.69 -12.48 13.76
CA GLY A 128 -1.84 -12.14 15.18
C GLY A 128 -0.87 -11.09 15.69
N TRP A 129 -0.05 -10.48 14.82
CA TRP A 129 0.93 -9.47 15.21
C TRP A 129 0.33 -8.09 15.41
N PHE A 130 -0.75 -7.77 14.68
CA PHE A 130 -1.30 -6.42 14.60
C PHE A 130 -2.66 -6.30 15.26
N ASP A 131 -2.92 -5.13 15.84
CA ASP A 131 -4.23 -4.77 16.39
C ASP A 131 -5.17 -4.30 15.27
N PRO A 132 -6.30 -4.98 15.02
CA PRO A 132 -7.25 -4.62 13.96
C PRO A 132 -7.90 -3.25 14.15
N GLU A 133 -7.88 -2.69 15.37
CA GLU A 133 -8.42 -1.36 15.66
C GLU A 133 -7.36 -0.26 15.60
N ARG A 134 -6.12 -0.58 15.18
CA ARG A 134 -5.01 0.39 15.12
C ARG A 134 -4.28 0.32 13.78
N VAL A 135 -5.05 0.40 12.70
CA VAL A 135 -4.54 0.43 11.33
C VAL A 135 -4.69 1.83 10.73
N GLY A 136 -3.59 2.35 10.20
CA GLY A 136 -3.54 3.65 9.51
C GLY A 136 -3.19 3.53 8.04
N TRP A 137 -3.57 4.54 7.26
CA TRP A 137 -3.18 4.72 5.86
C TRP A 137 -2.29 5.95 5.70
N SER A 138 -1.23 5.86 4.89
CA SER A 138 -0.42 6.99 4.45
C SER A 138 -0.19 6.89 2.94
N GLY A 139 -0.68 7.85 2.17
CA GLY A 139 -0.51 7.80 0.72
C GLY A 139 -0.66 9.15 0.07
N MET A 140 0.30 9.52 -0.77
CA MET A 140 0.32 10.79 -1.50
C MET A 140 0.18 10.55 -3.01
N SER A 141 -0.47 11.47 -3.72
CA SER A 141 -0.70 11.39 -5.16
C SER A 141 -1.47 10.12 -5.53
N MET A 142 -0.90 9.18 -6.28
CA MET A 142 -1.53 7.88 -6.57
C MET A 142 -1.89 7.12 -5.29
N GLY A 143 -1.09 7.25 -4.24
CA GLY A 143 -1.40 6.70 -2.92
C GLY A 143 -2.66 7.30 -2.31
N SER A 144 -3.04 8.53 -2.65
CA SER A 144 -4.35 9.07 -2.28
C SER A 144 -5.46 8.65 -3.22
N LEU A 145 -5.19 8.52 -4.53
CA LEU A 145 -6.19 8.03 -5.50
C LEU A 145 -6.67 6.61 -5.15
N ILE A 146 -5.76 5.73 -4.74
CA ILE A 146 -6.08 4.40 -4.22
C ILE A 146 -6.61 4.51 -2.78
N GLY A 147 -5.99 5.37 -1.96
CA GLY A 147 -6.30 5.49 -0.54
C GLY A 147 -7.71 5.96 -0.25
N VAL A 148 -8.23 6.96 -0.96
CA VAL A 148 -9.59 7.50 -0.74
C VAL A 148 -10.67 6.40 -0.83
N PRO A 149 -10.80 5.66 -1.95
CA PRO A 149 -11.81 4.61 -2.05
C PRO A 149 -11.53 3.43 -1.11
N TYR A 150 -10.27 3.09 -0.84
CA TYR A 150 -9.94 2.01 0.10
C TYR A 150 -10.34 2.37 1.53
N VAL A 151 -9.92 3.52 2.04
CA VAL A 151 -10.26 4.00 3.40
C VAL A 151 -11.77 4.16 3.56
N ALA A 152 -12.48 4.60 2.52
CA ALA A 152 -13.93 4.72 2.55
C ALA A 152 -14.66 3.36 2.63
N SER A 153 -14.06 2.29 2.12
CA SER A 153 -14.67 0.95 2.08
C SER A 153 -14.14 0.00 3.17
N GLU A 154 -13.04 0.34 3.82
CA GLU A 154 -12.35 -0.51 4.80
C GLU A 154 -12.48 0.03 6.24
N PRO A 155 -13.44 -0.47 7.05
CA PRO A 155 -13.69 0.04 8.40
C PRO A 155 -12.56 -0.22 9.41
N ARG A 156 -11.58 -1.07 9.07
CA ARG A 156 -10.39 -1.31 9.89
C ARG A 156 -9.41 -0.13 9.84
N ILE A 157 -9.45 0.73 8.82
CA ILE A 157 -8.62 1.93 8.78
C ILE A 157 -9.20 3.02 9.70
N LYS A 158 -8.42 3.45 10.70
CA LYS A 158 -8.87 4.43 11.71
C LYS A 158 -8.33 5.83 11.49
N VAL A 159 -7.25 5.97 10.74
CA VAL A 159 -6.62 7.24 10.42
C VAL A 159 -6.01 7.19 9.03
N ALA A 160 -6.12 8.28 8.28
CA ALA A 160 -5.55 8.37 6.94
C ALA A 160 -4.85 9.71 6.74
N ALA A 161 -3.60 9.66 6.26
CA ALA A 161 -2.88 10.79 5.71
C ALA A 161 -2.97 10.71 4.17
N LEU A 162 -3.65 11.70 3.58
CA LEU A 162 -3.94 11.80 2.16
C LEU A 162 -3.56 13.19 1.66
N GLY A 163 -3.06 13.30 0.43
CA GLY A 163 -2.69 14.57 -0.18
C GLY A 163 -2.16 14.44 -1.62
N LEU A 164 -2.02 15.57 -2.31
CA LEU A 164 -1.62 15.65 -3.73
C LEU A 164 -2.59 14.94 -4.69
N CYS A 165 -3.89 14.91 -4.36
CA CYS A 165 -4.98 14.44 -5.22
C CYS A 165 -6.09 15.50 -5.35
N GLY A 166 -6.89 15.42 -6.40
CA GLY A 166 -7.99 16.33 -6.66
C GLY A 166 -9.05 15.74 -7.61
N THR A 167 -10.04 16.55 -7.98
CA THR A 167 -11.18 16.16 -8.82
C THR A 167 -10.89 16.12 -10.31
N ALA A 168 -9.81 16.79 -10.73
CA ALA A 168 -9.34 16.81 -12.10
C ALA A 168 -8.09 15.93 -12.21
N GLY A 169 -8.15 14.90 -13.06
CA GLY A 169 -7.06 13.94 -13.26
C GLY A 169 -7.40 12.90 -14.33
N SER A 170 -6.43 12.06 -14.66
CA SER A 170 -6.53 11.07 -15.75
C SER A 170 -7.50 9.91 -15.48
N THR A 171 -8.04 9.80 -14.26
CA THR A 171 -8.99 8.77 -13.83
C THR A 171 -10.37 9.44 -13.63
N PRO A 172 -11.20 9.60 -14.67
CA PRO A 172 -12.24 10.62 -14.67
C PRO A 172 -13.56 10.19 -14.03
N SER A 173 -13.80 8.88 -13.81
CA SER A 173 -15.16 8.37 -13.61
C SER A 173 -15.52 7.95 -12.18
N ARG A 174 -14.56 7.76 -11.26
CA ARG A 174 -14.87 7.21 -9.92
C ARG A 174 -14.18 7.89 -8.73
N SER A 175 -13.36 8.91 -8.93
CA SER A 175 -12.78 9.65 -7.81
C SER A 175 -13.85 10.36 -6.95
N SER A 176 -15.08 10.54 -7.46
CA SER A 176 -16.28 11.09 -6.77
C SER A 176 -16.10 12.36 -5.92
N ILE A 177 -14.95 13.04 -5.98
CA ILE A 177 -14.73 14.32 -5.28
C ILE A 177 -15.32 15.49 -6.13
N GLY A 178 -15.67 15.26 -7.40
CA GLY A 178 -16.08 16.31 -8.36
C GLY A 178 -17.54 16.34 -8.78
N GLY A 179 -18.43 15.54 -8.17
CA GLY A 179 -19.83 15.41 -8.62
C GLY A 179 -20.83 16.41 -8.03
N LEU A 180 -20.39 17.38 -7.22
CA LEU A 180 -21.29 18.25 -6.43
C LEU A 180 -20.79 19.71 -6.33
N LEU A 181 -20.29 20.26 -7.44
CA LEU A 181 -20.16 21.71 -7.63
C LEU A 181 -20.69 22.11 -9.01
#